data_AF-A0A7S3VX59-F1
#
_entry.id   AF-A0A7S3VX59-F1
#
_cell.length_a   1.000
_cell.length_b   1.000
_cell.length_c   1.000
_cell.angle_alpha   90.00
_cell.angle_beta   90.00
_cell.angle_gamma   90.00
#
_symmetry.space_group_name_H-M   'P 1'
#
loop_
_entity.id
_entity.type
_entity.pdbx_description
1 polymer ?
#
loop_
_entity_poly.entity_id
_entity_poly.type
_entity_poly.pdbx_seq_one_letter_code
_entity_poly.pdbx_strand_id
1 'polypeptide(L)'
;MVKNTAFVFIKPHAVTDKTKELVKSKLEEKGITIKKEGSIEAEEIDKKMLIDKHYYAIAAKATLKKPTELPIPKDKFKDHFGVEWDDMVKEERVFNAKDACEHLGVDSKKLDALWATAKKEKKLVKFGGGFYCGQVDYEGKSIYAFNGFFMEMRSKFVDPGVSIYYYVAEWDSAACSWEDFRGQVLGPTDPADAPEGSLRGLIAKDWESLGLKAACNTGDNGVHASASPFEALAERMNWLGARMDSDPFGKVLIKAGVGKGLIKEWSLDPQVTFGALPIKKSIFDTLEDTDTDYCVALCQMIASFATEQPAKSKSSAMEKEVEKLKAEVAAYQELAKAVEAIQNYVPYAKQQKATPKAEAK
;
A
#
# COMPACT_ATOMS: atom_id res chain seq x y z
N MET A 1 -5.79 6.22 -28.97
CA MET A 1 -4.61 5.70 -28.25
C MET A 1 -4.76 6.06 -26.78
N VAL A 2 -4.47 5.11 -25.90
CA VAL A 2 -4.58 5.29 -24.44
C VAL A 2 -3.34 6.07 -23.97
N LYS A 3 -3.54 7.12 -23.17
CA LYS A 3 -2.44 7.95 -22.67
C LYS A 3 -2.25 7.72 -21.17
N ASN A 4 -1.02 7.49 -20.77
CA ASN A 4 -0.60 7.54 -19.37
C ASN A 4 -0.19 8.97 -19.03
N THR A 5 -0.42 9.38 -17.79
CA THR A 5 -0.02 10.71 -17.31
C THR A 5 0.41 10.63 -15.85
N ALA A 6 1.72 10.67 -15.62
CA ALA A 6 2.31 10.62 -14.28
C ALA A 6 2.59 12.03 -13.74
N PHE A 7 2.55 12.15 -12.41
CA PHE A 7 3.19 13.24 -11.69
C PHE A 7 4.58 12.76 -11.26
N VAL A 8 5.61 13.46 -11.71
CA VAL A 8 7.01 13.17 -11.43
C VAL A 8 7.58 14.36 -10.67
N PHE A 9 8.44 14.16 -9.68
CA PHE A 9 9.19 15.27 -9.10
C PHE A 9 10.61 14.89 -8.70
N ILE A 10 11.51 15.85 -8.82
CA ILE A 10 12.85 15.80 -8.25
C ILE A 10 12.73 16.10 -6.76
N LYS A 11 13.25 15.19 -5.93
CA LYS A 11 13.25 15.31 -4.48
C LYS A 11 14.17 16.47 -4.04
N PRO A 12 13.93 17.09 -2.87
CA PRO A 12 14.63 18.30 -2.47
C PRO A 12 16.16 18.21 -2.45
N HIS A 13 16.72 17.07 -2.04
CA HIS A 13 18.18 16.86 -2.03
C HIS A 13 18.83 16.88 -3.42
N ALA A 14 18.05 16.71 -4.49
CA ALA A 14 18.52 16.58 -5.87
C ALA A 14 18.06 17.72 -6.79
N VAL A 15 17.35 18.73 -6.27
CA VAL A 15 16.92 19.89 -7.07
C VAL A 15 18.13 20.76 -7.42
N THR A 16 18.71 20.50 -8.60
CA THR A 16 19.75 21.32 -9.23
C THR A 16 19.37 21.52 -10.69
N ASP A 17 19.92 22.54 -11.35
CA ASP A 17 19.61 22.77 -12.78
C ASP A 17 20.09 21.61 -13.66
N LYS A 18 21.21 20.97 -13.29
CA LYS A 18 21.72 19.78 -13.97
C LYS A 18 20.78 18.58 -13.81
N THR A 19 20.22 18.34 -12.62
CA THR A 19 19.24 17.27 -12.42
C THR A 19 17.95 17.57 -13.19
N LYS A 20 17.49 18.83 -13.22
CA LYS A 20 16.31 19.22 -14.00
C LYS A 20 16.50 18.95 -15.49
N GLU A 21 17.67 19.30 -16.03
CA GLU A 21 18.03 19.04 -17.43
C GLU A 21 18.11 17.54 -17.70
N LEU A 22 18.80 16.76 -16.85
CA LEU A 22 18.87 15.31 -16.97
C LEU A 22 17.49 14.66 -17.01
N VAL A 23 16.61 15.02 -16.07
CA VAL A 23 15.25 14.45 -16.01
C VAL A 23 14.45 14.81 -17.26
N LYS A 24 14.49 16.07 -17.68
CA LYS A 24 13.81 16.55 -18.88
C LYS A 24 14.28 15.83 -20.13
N SER A 25 15.58 15.82 -20.38
CA SER A 25 16.18 15.16 -21.56
C SER A 25 15.85 13.67 -21.58
N LYS A 26 15.86 12.99 -20.43
CA LYS A 26 15.55 11.56 -20.37
C LYS A 26 14.09 11.25 -20.67
N LEU A 27 13.16 12.06 -20.16
CA LEU A 27 11.74 11.91 -20.48
C LEU A 27 11.52 12.11 -21.99
N GLU A 28 12.10 13.17 -22.57
CA GLU A 28 12.00 13.47 -24.00
C GLU A 28 12.62 12.38 -24.89
N GLU A 29 13.80 11.85 -24.51
CA GLU A 29 14.47 10.71 -25.18
C GLU A 29 13.53 9.48 -25.26
N LYS A 30 12.73 9.25 -24.22
CA LYS A 30 11.75 8.15 -24.16
C LYS A 30 10.41 8.46 -24.82
N GLY A 31 10.31 9.59 -25.53
CA GLY A 31 9.06 10.00 -26.19
C GLY A 31 7.97 10.45 -25.22
N ILE A 32 8.33 10.79 -23.97
CA ILE A 32 7.42 11.27 -22.94
C ILE A 32 7.32 12.79 -23.04
N THR A 33 6.10 13.30 -23.21
CA THR A 33 5.83 14.73 -23.35
C THR A 33 5.63 15.37 -21.97
N ILE A 34 6.37 16.44 -21.69
CA ILE A 34 6.16 17.26 -20.49
C ILE A 34 5.02 18.25 -20.76
N LYS A 35 3.90 18.09 -20.07
CA LYS A 35 2.70 18.94 -20.20
C LYS A 35 2.76 20.18 -19.33
N LYS A 36 3.44 20.07 -18.20
CA LYS A 36 3.62 21.13 -17.20
C LYS A 36 4.84 20.81 -16.36
N GLU A 37 5.59 21.82 -15.96
CA GLU A 37 6.69 21.70 -15.00
C GLU A 37 6.71 22.94 -14.08
N GLY A 38 7.35 22.84 -12.91
CA GLY A 38 7.47 23.96 -11.99
C GLY A 38 8.10 23.62 -10.64
N SER A 39 8.39 24.66 -9.86
CA SER A 39 8.87 24.55 -8.48
C SER A 39 7.72 24.63 -7.48
N ILE A 40 7.82 23.91 -6.36
CA ILE A 40 6.98 24.09 -5.17
C ILE A 40 7.90 24.19 -3.96
N GLU A 41 7.95 25.37 -3.36
CA GLU A 41 8.84 25.69 -2.24
C GLU A 41 8.35 25.10 -0.92
N ALA A 42 9.29 24.84 0.00
CA ALA A 42 9.05 24.27 1.32
C ALA A 42 7.91 24.95 2.11
N GLU A 43 7.81 26.28 2.05
CA GLU A 43 6.79 27.03 2.77
C GLU A 43 5.38 26.70 2.27
N GLU A 44 5.23 26.46 0.96
CA GLU A 44 3.95 26.03 0.39
C GLU A 44 3.65 24.57 0.75
N ILE A 45 4.66 23.70 0.68
CA ILE A 45 4.56 22.29 1.06
C ILE A 45 4.07 22.16 2.50
N ASP A 46 4.68 22.91 3.42
CA ASP A 46 4.34 22.90 4.84
C ASP A 46 2.93 23.47 5.09
N LYS A 47 2.67 24.68 4.58
CA LYS A 47 1.38 25.38 4.77
C LYS A 47 0.19 24.57 4.26
N LYS A 48 0.34 23.89 3.13
CA LYS A 48 -0.73 23.07 2.54
C LYS A 48 -0.67 21.59 2.96
N MET A 49 0.31 21.21 3.78
CA MET A 49 0.57 19.84 4.20
C MET A 49 0.68 18.87 3.01
N LEU A 50 1.34 19.29 1.93
CA LEU A 50 1.36 18.54 0.67
C LEU A 50 2.04 17.19 0.83
N ILE A 51 3.19 17.17 1.51
CA ILE A 51 3.95 15.94 1.75
C ILE A 51 3.23 15.00 2.74
N ASP A 52 2.55 15.56 3.74
CA ASP A 52 1.74 14.82 4.70
C ASP A 52 0.57 14.11 4.01
N LYS A 53 -0.11 14.80 3.09
CA LYS A 53 -1.22 14.24 2.29
C LYS A 53 -0.72 13.21 1.28
N HIS A 54 0.43 13.46 0.65
CA HIS A 54 1.05 12.53 -0.28
C HIS A 54 1.41 11.20 0.42
N TYR A 55 1.92 11.27 1.66
CA TYR A 55 2.18 10.08 2.50
C TYR A 55 1.12 9.88 3.59
N TYR A 56 -0.16 10.16 3.32
CA TYR A 56 -1.21 10.22 4.34
C TYR A 56 -1.29 8.95 5.20
N ALA A 57 -1.21 7.77 4.59
CA ALA A 57 -1.26 6.50 5.30
C ALA A 57 -0.14 6.37 6.36
N ILE A 58 1.04 6.92 6.10
CA ILE A 58 2.18 6.93 7.02
C ILE A 58 2.01 8.06 8.04
N ALA A 59 1.74 9.27 7.55
CA ALA A 59 1.60 10.50 8.33
C ALA A 59 0.52 10.36 9.40
N ALA A 60 -0.65 9.86 9.04
CA ALA A 60 -1.77 9.71 9.97
C ALA A 60 -1.42 8.79 11.14
N LYS A 61 -0.63 7.73 10.92
CA LYS A 61 -0.19 6.81 12.00
C LYS A 61 0.98 7.37 12.81
N ALA A 62 1.76 8.28 12.23
CA ALA A 62 2.91 8.90 12.88
C ALA A 62 2.52 10.11 13.74
N THR A 63 1.47 10.86 13.37
CA THR A 63 1.20 12.18 13.97
C THR A 63 -0.25 12.49 14.31
N LEU A 64 -1.23 11.79 13.72
CA LEU A 64 -2.66 12.14 13.88
C LEU A 64 -3.42 11.16 14.78
N LYS A 65 -3.22 9.86 14.57
CA LYS A 65 -3.92 8.79 15.29
C LYS A 65 -3.12 8.34 16.49
N LYS A 66 -3.80 8.02 17.58
CA LYS A 66 -3.21 7.29 18.70
C LYS A 66 -3.05 5.81 18.31
N PRO A 67 -2.04 5.11 18.83
CA PRO A 67 -1.85 3.69 18.51
C PRO A 67 -3.06 2.81 18.82
N THR A 68 -3.85 3.15 19.83
CA THR A 68 -5.10 2.47 20.21
C THR A 68 -6.24 2.62 19.20
N GLU A 69 -6.13 3.56 18.25
CA GLU A 69 -7.09 3.77 17.16
C GLU A 69 -6.69 3.01 15.88
N LEU A 70 -5.54 2.33 15.90
CA LEU A 70 -5.01 1.61 14.75
C LEU A 70 -5.43 0.13 14.78
N PRO A 71 -5.60 -0.52 13.61
CA PRO A 71 -5.92 -1.94 13.53
C PRO A 71 -4.65 -2.78 13.77
N ILE A 72 -4.21 -2.87 15.01
CA ILE A 72 -2.97 -3.57 15.40
C ILE A 72 -3.12 -5.08 15.22
N PRO A 73 -2.27 -5.74 14.42
CA PRO A 73 -2.21 -7.20 14.38
C PRO A 73 -1.51 -7.72 15.65
N LYS A 74 -2.29 -7.96 16.71
CA LYS A 74 -1.79 -8.31 18.05
C LYS A 74 -0.88 -9.54 18.04
N ASP A 75 -1.25 -10.59 17.29
CA ASP A 75 -0.43 -11.81 17.19
C ASP A 75 0.95 -11.49 16.61
N LYS A 76 1.01 -10.72 15.51
CA LYS A 76 2.27 -10.30 14.89
C LYS A 76 3.10 -9.40 15.79
N PHE A 77 2.46 -8.55 16.60
CA PHE A 77 3.15 -7.72 17.60
C PHE A 77 3.79 -8.61 18.66
N LYS A 78 3.02 -9.55 19.23
CA LYS A 78 3.49 -10.50 20.23
C LYS A 78 4.60 -11.40 19.72
N ASP A 79 4.43 -11.98 18.53
CA ASP A 79 5.40 -12.88 17.91
C ASP A 79 6.75 -12.19 17.69
N HIS A 80 6.74 -10.89 17.38
CA HIS A 80 7.96 -10.14 17.11
C HIS A 80 8.62 -9.58 18.38
N PHE A 81 7.84 -9.01 19.31
CA PHE A 81 8.37 -8.32 20.48
C PHE A 81 8.37 -9.16 21.77
N GLY A 82 7.69 -10.31 21.76
CA GLY A 82 7.58 -11.19 22.93
C GLY A 82 6.71 -10.64 24.06
N VAL A 83 5.93 -9.58 23.81
CA VAL A 83 5.07 -8.93 24.80
C VAL A 83 3.63 -8.77 24.27
N GLU A 84 2.66 -8.75 25.18
CA GLU A 84 1.26 -8.54 24.83
C GLU A 84 0.98 -7.06 24.52
N TRP A 85 0.27 -6.81 23.43
CA TRP A 85 -0.13 -5.45 23.04
C TRP A 85 -0.91 -4.73 24.16
N ASP A 86 -1.89 -5.41 24.75
CA ASP A 86 -2.77 -4.80 25.74
C ASP A 86 -2.03 -4.44 27.03
N ASP A 87 -0.94 -5.12 27.35
CA ASP A 87 -0.11 -4.77 28.51
C ASP A 87 0.75 -3.54 28.22
N MET A 88 1.30 -3.42 27.01
CA MET A 88 2.05 -2.22 26.60
C MET A 88 1.16 -0.97 26.52
N VAL A 89 -0.13 -1.14 26.23
CA VAL A 89 -1.12 -0.06 26.33
C VAL A 89 -1.35 0.34 27.79
N LYS A 90 -1.57 -0.62 28.71
CA LYS A 90 -1.76 -0.35 30.15
C LYS A 90 -0.53 0.28 30.80
N GLU A 91 0.67 -0.12 30.37
CA GLU A 91 1.95 0.43 30.81
C GLU A 91 2.26 1.80 30.19
N GLU A 92 1.39 2.32 29.32
CA GLU A 92 1.58 3.58 28.59
C GLU A 92 2.90 3.62 27.78
N ARG A 93 3.23 2.51 27.11
CA ARG A 93 4.48 2.34 26.35
C ARG A 93 4.31 2.41 24.83
N VAL A 94 3.11 2.70 24.34
CA VAL A 94 2.82 2.74 22.89
C VAL A 94 2.54 4.16 22.43
N PHE A 95 3.25 4.63 21.40
CA PHE A 95 3.17 6.01 20.94
C PHE A 95 3.19 6.12 19.41
N ASN A 96 2.49 7.11 18.85
CA ASN A 96 2.84 7.54 17.51
C ASN A 96 4.18 8.32 17.56
N ALA A 97 4.80 8.60 16.41
CA ALA A 97 6.09 9.30 16.36
C ALA A 97 6.09 10.65 17.08
N LYS A 98 5.01 11.45 16.92
CA LYS A 98 4.89 12.76 17.57
C LYS A 98 4.86 12.65 19.10
N ASP A 99 3.97 11.80 19.61
CA ASP A 99 3.83 11.57 21.05
C ASP A 99 5.10 10.91 21.64
N ALA A 100 5.80 10.08 20.86
CA ALA A 100 7.07 9.50 21.26
C ALA A 100 8.16 10.56 21.47
N CYS A 101 8.22 11.58 20.59
CA CYS A 101 9.13 12.72 20.76
C CYS A 101 8.84 13.45 22.07
N GLU A 102 7.56 13.75 22.33
CA GLU A 102 7.11 14.41 23.56
C GLU A 102 7.43 13.57 24.81
N HIS A 103 7.16 12.27 24.79
CA HIS A 103 7.39 11.37 25.92
C HIS A 103 8.88 11.14 26.23
N LEU A 104 9.72 11.04 25.20
CA LEU A 104 11.16 10.85 25.34
C LEU A 104 11.93 12.16 25.56
N GLY A 105 11.31 13.32 25.29
CA GLY A 105 11.98 14.62 25.36
C GLY A 105 13.00 14.81 24.24
N VAL A 106 12.72 14.29 23.04
CA VAL A 106 13.62 14.31 21.87
C VAL A 106 12.96 14.97 20.68
N ASP A 107 13.76 15.46 19.72
CA ASP A 107 13.26 15.96 18.44
C ASP A 107 13.12 14.83 17.40
N SER A 108 12.59 15.16 16.22
CA SER A 108 12.40 14.21 15.11
C SER A 108 13.69 13.53 14.67
N LYS A 109 14.78 14.30 14.62
CA LYS A 109 16.09 13.84 14.17
C LYS A 109 16.67 12.80 15.13
N LYS A 110 16.54 13.04 16.43
CA LYS A 110 16.96 12.10 17.47
C LYS A 110 16.06 10.86 17.47
N LEU A 111 14.75 10.99 17.31
CA LEU A 111 13.85 9.83 17.17
C LEU A 111 14.20 8.98 15.94
N ASP A 112 14.50 9.60 14.80
CA ASP A 112 14.93 8.89 13.59
C ASP A 112 16.26 8.14 13.79
N ALA A 113 17.22 8.75 14.49
CA ALA A 113 18.47 8.06 14.84
C ALA A 113 18.25 6.84 15.76
N LEU A 114 17.32 6.94 16.72
CA LEU A 114 16.91 5.83 17.57
C LEU A 114 16.18 4.75 16.74
N TRP A 115 15.30 5.16 15.83
CA TRP A 115 14.61 4.27 14.90
C TRP A 115 15.58 3.51 13.98
N ALA A 116 16.60 4.19 13.45
CA ALA A 116 17.64 3.57 12.64
C ALA A 116 18.47 2.55 13.43
N THR A 117 18.68 2.80 14.73
CA THR A 117 19.32 1.84 15.65
C THR A 117 18.43 0.62 15.85
N ALA A 118 17.15 0.83 16.16
CA ALA A 118 16.15 -0.25 16.28
C ALA A 118 16.07 -1.09 14.99
N LYS A 119 16.15 -0.47 13.81
CA LYS A 119 16.22 -1.19 12.52
C LYS A 119 17.41 -2.13 12.42
N LYS A 120 18.61 -1.66 12.79
CA LYS A 120 19.85 -2.46 12.79
C LYS A 120 19.77 -3.62 13.78
N GLU A 121 19.13 -3.38 14.92
CA GLU A 121 18.88 -4.39 15.97
C GLU A 121 17.69 -5.33 15.65
N LYS A 122 17.07 -5.20 14.48
CA LYS A 122 15.88 -5.97 14.07
C LYS A 122 14.67 -5.82 15.01
N LYS A 123 14.58 -4.69 15.71
CA LYS A 123 13.49 -4.29 16.60
C LYS A 123 12.36 -3.53 15.89
N LEU A 124 12.23 -3.72 14.57
CA LEU A 124 11.17 -3.11 13.77
C LEU A 124 10.31 -4.21 13.12
N VAL A 125 9.00 -4.08 13.23
CA VAL A 125 8.02 -4.92 12.53
C VAL A 125 7.20 -4.10 11.55
N LYS A 126 7.04 -4.62 10.33
CA LYS A 126 6.10 -4.09 9.33
C LYS A 126 4.77 -4.80 9.45
N PHE A 127 3.71 -4.10 9.82
CA PHE A 127 2.35 -4.64 9.84
C PHE A 127 1.69 -4.64 8.46
N GLY A 128 2.02 -3.65 7.62
CA GLY A 128 1.51 -3.53 6.26
C GLY A 128 2.14 -2.34 5.53
N GLY A 129 1.57 -1.98 4.37
CA GLY A 129 1.95 -0.76 3.63
C GLY A 129 1.89 0.47 4.55
N GLY A 130 3.00 1.20 4.67
CA GLY A 130 3.09 2.41 5.49
C GLY A 130 2.78 2.23 6.99
N PHE A 131 2.85 1.00 7.52
CA PHE A 131 2.48 0.68 8.90
C PHE A 131 3.59 -0.10 9.60
N TYR A 132 4.44 0.63 10.32
CA TYR A 132 5.61 0.09 11.01
C TYR A 132 5.55 0.40 12.50
N CYS A 133 6.02 -0.54 13.30
CA CYS A 133 6.22 -0.36 14.74
C CYS A 133 7.67 -0.70 15.08
N GLY A 134 8.26 0.10 15.97
CA GLY A 134 9.63 -0.09 16.43
C GLY A 134 9.73 -0.03 17.94
N GLN A 135 10.47 -0.95 18.53
CA GLN A 135 10.89 -0.84 19.92
C GLN A 135 12.07 0.14 20.00
N VAL A 136 11.87 1.26 20.69
CA VAL A 136 12.84 2.34 20.85
C VAL A 136 13.24 2.42 22.31
N ASP A 137 14.54 2.26 22.56
CA ASP A 137 15.14 2.35 23.89
C ASP A 137 15.91 3.67 24.02
N TYR A 138 15.60 4.49 25.02
CA TYR A 138 16.27 5.76 25.27
C TYR A 138 16.22 6.14 26.76
N GLU A 139 17.38 6.44 27.36
CA GLU A 139 17.51 6.89 28.75
C GLU A 139 16.70 6.07 29.77
N GLY A 140 16.78 4.74 29.67
CA GLY A 140 16.09 3.81 30.56
C GLY A 140 14.59 3.63 30.28
N LYS A 141 14.03 4.32 29.28
CA LYS A 141 12.69 4.10 28.76
C LYS A 141 12.74 3.16 27.57
N SER A 142 11.78 2.23 27.48
CA SER A 142 11.61 1.34 26.33
C SER A 142 10.17 1.45 25.84
N ILE A 143 9.97 2.02 24.65
CA ILE A 143 8.65 2.30 24.07
C ILE A 143 8.46 1.62 22.72
N TYR A 144 7.22 1.53 22.27
CA TYR A 144 6.83 1.08 20.93
C TYR A 144 6.30 2.27 20.13
N ALA A 145 7.15 2.80 19.26
CA ALA A 145 6.82 3.94 18.41
C ALA A 145 6.27 3.47 17.05
N PHE A 146 5.30 4.19 16.50
CA PHE A 146 4.76 3.95 15.16
C PHE A 146 5.31 4.96 14.15
N ASN A 147 5.85 4.44 13.04
CA ASN A 147 6.42 5.22 11.94
C ASN A 147 7.39 6.33 12.41
N GLY A 148 8.31 6.02 13.34
CA GLY A 148 9.21 6.99 13.99
C GLY A 148 10.13 7.77 13.04
N PHE A 149 10.35 7.27 11.83
CA PHE A 149 11.11 7.93 10.77
C PHE A 149 10.35 9.07 10.05
N PHE A 150 9.02 9.13 10.16
CA PHE A 150 8.19 9.98 9.31
C PHE A 150 8.49 11.47 9.48
N MET A 151 8.72 11.93 10.70
CA MET A 151 8.94 13.36 10.97
C MET A 151 10.26 13.87 10.36
N GLU A 152 11.32 13.06 10.38
CA GLU A 152 12.58 13.38 9.70
C GLU A 152 12.50 13.19 8.18
N MET A 153 11.66 12.25 7.69
CA MET A 153 11.35 12.20 6.27
C MET A 153 10.63 13.47 5.81
N ARG A 154 9.71 14.00 6.62
CA ARG A 154 8.95 15.23 6.35
C ARG A 154 9.85 16.46 6.32
N SER A 155 10.78 16.61 7.27
CA SER A 155 11.68 17.79 7.37
C SER A 155 12.41 18.06 6.06
N LYS A 156 12.85 17.01 5.37
CA LYS A 156 13.50 17.11 4.05
C LYS A 156 12.70 17.86 2.97
N PHE A 157 11.38 17.99 3.13
CA PHE A 157 10.48 18.68 2.20
C PHE A 157 9.99 20.04 2.70
N VAL A 158 10.19 20.36 3.98
CA VAL A 158 9.66 21.57 4.61
C VAL A 158 10.73 22.45 5.25
N ASP A 159 11.99 21.99 5.28
CA ASP A 159 13.09 22.79 5.77
C ASP A 159 13.27 24.06 4.90
N PRO A 160 13.56 25.23 5.51
CA PRO A 160 13.69 26.47 4.76
C PRO A 160 14.71 26.39 3.62
N GLY A 161 14.33 26.90 2.45
CA GLY A 161 15.20 26.98 1.27
C GLY A 161 15.31 25.69 0.46
N VAL A 162 14.48 24.68 0.73
CA VAL A 162 14.34 23.51 -0.14
C VAL A 162 13.04 23.57 -0.95
N SER A 163 12.98 22.81 -2.04
CA SER A 163 11.80 22.72 -2.91
C SER A 163 11.72 21.36 -3.59
N ILE A 164 10.60 21.06 -4.23
CA ILE A 164 10.55 20.04 -5.27
C ILE A 164 10.48 20.70 -6.64
N TYR A 165 10.95 20.01 -7.68
CA TYR A 165 10.69 20.40 -9.07
C TYR A 165 9.90 19.31 -9.76
N TYR A 166 8.66 19.61 -10.17
CA TYR A 166 7.73 18.63 -10.71
C TYR A 166 7.59 18.68 -12.23
N TYR A 167 7.13 17.57 -12.79
CA TYR A 167 6.74 17.40 -14.18
C TYR A 167 5.40 16.64 -14.23
N VAL A 168 4.50 17.07 -15.11
CA VAL A 168 3.35 16.27 -15.55
C VAL A 168 3.74 15.63 -16.88
N ALA A 169 4.06 14.34 -16.84
CA ALA A 169 4.63 13.60 -17.96
C ALA A 169 3.55 12.72 -18.62
N GLU A 170 3.36 12.85 -19.93
CA GLU A 170 2.32 12.16 -20.71
C GLU A 170 2.93 11.35 -21.86
N TRP A 171 2.48 10.11 -22.04
CA TRP A 171 2.95 9.23 -23.11
C TRP A 171 1.89 8.24 -23.55
N ASP A 172 2.15 7.53 -24.66
CA ASP A 172 1.30 6.44 -25.13
C ASP A 172 1.54 5.16 -24.35
N SER A 173 0.51 4.56 -23.74
CA SER A 173 0.71 3.32 -22.96
C SER A 173 1.22 2.17 -23.83
N ALA A 174 0.90 2.17 -25.13
CA ALA A 174 1.41 1.16 -26.06
C ALA A 174 2.92 1.30 -26.35
N ALA A 175 3.50 2.49 -26.14
CA ALA A 175 4.93 2.74 -26.34
C ALA A 175 5.76 2.46 -25.08
N CYS A 176 5.16 2.58 -23.90
CA CYS A 176 5.78 2.33 -22.61
C CYS A 176 4.68 2.04 -21.59
N SER A 177 4.65 0.82 -21.05
CA SER A 177 3.73 0.48 -19.96
C SER A 177 4.05 1.31 -18.71
N TRP A 178 3.09 1.45 -17.80
CA TRP A 178 3.37 2.11 -16.52
C TRP A 178 4.45 1.37 -15.71
N GLU A 179 4.44 0.04 -15.76
CA GLU A 179 5.47 -0.82 -15.18
C GLU A 179 6.86 -0.49 -15.75
N ASP A 180 7.02 -0.42 -17.07
CA ASP A 180 8.29 -0.07 -17.71
C ASP A 180 8.70 1.38 -17.44
N PHE A 181 7.74 2.30 -17.38
CA PHE A 181 8.02 3.67 -16.98
C PHE A 181 8.64 3.72 -15.58
N ARG A 182 8.13 2.92 -14.63
CA ARG A 182 8.69 2.87 -13.28
C ARG A 182 9.97 2.04 -13.17
N GLY A 183 10.04 0.90 -13.83
CA GLY A 183 11.17 -0.02 -13.74
C GLY A 183 12.37 0.41 -14.59
N GLN A 184 12.13 0.90 -15.81
CA GLN A 184 13.18 1.15 -16.82
C GLN A 184 13.46 2.63 -17.03
N VAL A 185 12.45 3.50 -16.98
CA VAL A 185 12.64 4.95 -17.17
C VAL A 185 13.00 5.63 -15.86
N LEU A 186 12.18 5.46 -14.82
CA LEU A 186 12.43 6.01 -13.49
C LEU A 186 13.51 5.22 -12.75
N GLY A 187 13.38 3.89 -12.71
CA GLY A 187 14.19 2.96 -11.92
C GLY A 187 13.52 2.58 -10.59
N PRO A 188 13.78 1.38 -10.04
CA PRO A 188 13.41 0.95 -8.69
C PRO A 188 13.78 1.93 -7.56
N THR A 189 13.12 1.80 -6.41
CA THR A 189 13.28 2.75 -5.29
C THR A 189 14.69 2.76 -4.72
N ASP A 190 15.34 1.61 -4.62
CA ASP A 190 16.75 1.53 -4.26
C ASP A 190 17.61 1.82 -5.50
N PRO A 191 18.42 2.89 -5.50
CA PRO A 191 19.29 3.18 -6.64
C PRO A 191 20.31 2.07 -6.94
N ALA A 192 20.65 1.21 -5.96
CA ALA A 192 21.54 0.08 -6.19
C ALA A 192 20.93 -1.00 -7.11
N ASP A 193 19.60 -1.09 -7.13
CA ASP A 193 18.85 -2.03 -7.99
C ASP A 193 18.43 -1.39 -9.32
N ALA A 194 18.77 -0.12 -9.54
CA ALA A 194 18.28 0.64 -10.68
C ALA A 194 19.07 0.35 -11.97
N PRO A 195 18.39 0.15 -13.13
CA PRO A 195 19.09 0.06 -14.40
C PRO A 195 19.97 1.29 -14.62
N GLU A 196 21.19 1.10 -15.12
CA GLU A 196 22.17 2.21 -15.30
C GLU A 196 21.62 3.36 -16.16
N GLY A 197 20.75 3.04 -17.12
CA GLY A 197 20.11 4.00 -18.00
C GLY A 197 18.81 4.62 -17.47
N SER A 198 18.35 4.26 -16.27
CA SER A 198 17.17 4.84 -15.63
C SER A 198 17.52 6.17 -14.94
N LEU A 199 16.52 7.00 -14.63
CA LEU A 199 16.72 8.28 -13.93
C LEU A 199 17.42 8.09 -12.58
N ARG A 200 16.99 7.11 -11.78
CA ARG A 200 17.62 6.84 -10.47
C ARG A 200 19.03 6.29 -10.64
N GLY A 201 19.28 5.45 -11.63
CA GLY A 201 20.62 4.95 -11.96
C GLY A 201 21.57 6.07 -12.35
N LEU A 202 21.14 6.94 -13.28
CA LEU A 202 21.93 8.08 -13.74
C LEU A 202 22.20 9.08 -12.62
N ILE A 203 21.18 9.44 -11.83
CA ILE A 203 21.35 10.39 -10.72
C ILE A 203 22.29 9.82 -9.65
N ALA A 204 22.17 8.53 -9.31
CA ALA A 204 23.02 7.91 -8.31
C ALA A 204 24.46 7.73 -8.79
N LYS A 205 24.67 7.46 -10.08
CA LYS A 205 25.99 7.37 -10.69
C LYS A 205 26.70 8.72 -10.72
N ASP A 206 25.99 9.77 -11.14
CA ASP A 206 26.57 11.07 -11.47
C ASP A 206 26.34 12.13 -10.37
N TRP A 207 25.95 11.72 -9.16
CA TRP A 207 25.44 12.59 -8.08
C TRP A 207 26.35 13.79 -7.77
N GLU A 208 27.68 13.61 -7.71
CA GLU A 208 28.64 14.70 -7.46
C GLU A 208 28.61 15.73 -8.59
N SER A 209 28.62 15.24 -9.85
CA SER A 209 28.63 16.10 -11.02
C SER A 209 27.30 16.87 -11.18
N LEU A 210 26.20 16.27 -10.71
CA LEU A 210 24.86 16.85 -10.65
C LEU A 210 24.71 17.85 -9.49
N GLY A 211 25.69 17.93 -8.57
CA GLY A 211 25.71 18.88 -7.46
C GLY A 211 24.96 18.42 -6.21
N LEU A 212 24.70 17.11 -6.07
CA LEU A 212 24.13 16.55 -4.84
C LEU A 212 25.17 16.59 -3.71
N LYS A 213 24.70 16.73 -2.47
CA LYS A 213 25.58 16.85 -1.29
C LYS A 213 26.08 15.50 -0.74
N ALA A 214 25.44 14.40 -1.13
CA ALA A 214 25.78 13.05 -0.71
C ALA A 214 25.30 12.05 -1.77
N ALA A 215 25.90 10.86 -1.75
CA ALA A 215 25.47 9.74 -2.57
C ALA A 215 24.01 9.35 -2.27
N CYS A 216 23.31 8.91 -3.32
CA CYS A 216 21.91 8.50 -3.20
C CYS A 216 21.74 7.25 -2.32
N ASN A 217 20.57 7.14 -1.70
CA ASN A 217 20.12 5.96 -0.94
C ASN A 217 18.62 5.75 -1.19
N THR A 218 18.01 4.72 -0.60
CA THR A 218 16.59 4.40 -0.78
C THR A 218 15.63 5.58 -0.48
N GLY A 219 15.97 6.43 0.50
CA GLY A 219 15.18 7.62 0.85
C GLY A 219 15.49 8.82 -0.05
N ASP A 220 16.78 9.08 -0.27
CA ASP A 220 17.32 10.16 -1.11
C ASP A 220 17.75 9.59 -2.47
N ASN A 221 16.77 9.14 -3.25
CA ASN A 221 16.96 8.47 -4.54
C ASN A 221 16.71 9.39 -5.76
N GLY A 222 16.93 10.70 -5.62
CA GLY A 222 16.79 11.67 -6.70
C GLY A 222 15.35 12.05 -7.07
N VAL A 223 14.51 11.09 -7.45
CA VAL A 223 13.21 11.34 -8.10
C VAL A 223 12.07 10.46 -7.56
N HIS A 224 10.86 11.00 -7.65
CA HIS A 224 9.58 10.33 -7.42
C HIS A 224 8.77 10.30 -8.72
N ALA A 225 7.96 9.25 -8.92
CA ALA A 225 6.85 9.28 -9.86
C ALA A 225 5.66 8.47 -9.32
N SER A 226 4.45 8.86 -9.73
CA SER A 226 3.22 8.16 -9.36
C SER A 226 3.26 6.67 -9.72
N ALA A 227 2.72 5.82 -8.85
CA ALA A 227 2.73 4.37 -9.02
C ALA A 227 1.62 3.83 -9.95
N SER A 228 0.60 4.64 -10.24
CA SER A 228 -0.52 4.29 -11.11
C SER A 228 -1.23 5.54 -11.65
N PRO A 229 -2.11 5.42 -12.67
CA PRO A 229 -2.95 6.51 -13.15
C PRO A 229 -3.83 7.14 -12.06
N PHE A 230 -4.34 6.31 -11.14
CA PHE A 230 -5.17 6.77 -10.02
C PHE A 230 -4.36 7.56 -9.00
N GLU A 231 -3.18 7.06 -8.62
CA GLU A 231 -2.27 7.81 -7.75
C GLU A 231 -1.81 9.11 -8.40
N ALA A 232 -1.55 9.09 -9.71
CA ALA A 232 -1.19 10.29 -10.44
C ALA A 232 -2.30 11.36 -10.39
N LEU A 233 -3.57 10.96 -10.46
CA LEU A 233 -4.70 11.87 -10.22
C LEU A 233 -4.70 12.39 -8.78
N ALA A 234 -4.55 11.52 -7.77
CA ALA A 234 -4.51 11.92 -6.37
C ALA A 234 -3.38 12.92 -6.08
N GLU A 235 -2.20 12.68 -6.65
CA GLU A 235 -1.03 13.54 -6.56
C GLU A 235 -1.26 14.89 -7.26
N ARG A 236 -1.79 14.91 -8.50
CA ARG A 236 -2.11 16.18 -9.17
C ARG A 236 -3.17 16.98 -8.42
N MET A 237 -4.16 16.33 -7.83
CA MET A 237 -5.15 16.99 -6.96
C MET A 237 -4.49 17.61 -5.73
N ASN A 238 -3.57 16.87 -5.10
CA ASN A 238 -2.86 17.33 -3.91
C ASN A 238 -1.86 18.46 -4.22
N TRP A 239 -0.88 18.19 -5.09
CA TRP A 239 0.25 19.07 -5.36
C TRP A 239 -0.09 20.26 -6.25
N LEU A 240 -0.98 20.07 -7.23
CA LEU A 240 -1.27 21.09 -8.25
C LEU A 240 -2.66 21.73 -8.09
N GLY A 241 -3.43 21.30 -7.09
CA GLY A 241 -4.83 21.74 -6.91
C GLY A 241 -5.72 21.37 -8.09
N ALA A 242 -5.34 20.36 -8.89
CA ALA A 242 -6.12 19.93 -10.04
C ALA A 242 -7.52 19.47 -9.58
N ARG A 243 -8.55 19.79 -10.36
CA ARG A 243 -9.90 19.28 -10.10
C ARG A 243 -10.09 17.96 -10.84
N MET A 244 -10.57 16.94 -10.14
CA MET A 244 -10.86 15.63 -10.74
C MET A 244 -11.82 15.69 -11.94
N ASP A 245 -12.72 16.68 -11.99
CA ASP A 245 -13.66 16.85 -13.11
C ASP A 245 -13.09 17.61 -14.30
N SER A 246 -11.91 18.24 -14.15
CA SER A 246 -11.16 18.83 -15.25
C SER A 246 -9.98 17.96 -15.69
N ASP A 247 -9.44 17.13 -14.79
CA ASP A 247 -8.33 16.22 -15.04
C ASP A 247 -8.70 15.13 -16.07
N PRO A 248 -7.82 14.80 -17.05
CA PRO A 248 -8.12 13.80 -18.07
C PRO A 248 -8.49 12.44 -17.49
N PHE A 249 -7.74 11.92 -16.51
CA PHE A 249 -8.00 10.63 -15.90
C PHE A 249 -9.26 10.68 -15.02
N GLY A 250 -9.39 11.75 -14.22
CA GLY A 250 -10.56 11.94 -13.36
C GLY A 250 -11.89 12.01 -14.14
N LYS A 251 -11.91 12.66 -15.31
CA LYS A 251 -13.08 12.65 -16.22
C LYS A 251 -13.45 11.24 -16.67
N VAL A 252 -12.46 10.42 -17.02
CA VAL A 252 -12.69 9.05 -17.47
C VAL A 252 -13.23 8.18 -16.34
N LEU A 253 -12.67 8.28 -15.13
CA LEU A 253 -13.19 7.58 -13.94
C LEU A 253 -14.64 7.93 -13.64
N ILE A 254 -14.97 9.23 -13.65
CA ILE A 254 -16.34 9.69 -13.39
C ILE A 254 -17.29 9.15 -14.46
N LYS A 255 -16.87 9.19 -15.74
CA LYS A 255 -17.65 8.63 -16.85
C LYS A 255 -17.83 7.12 -16.73
N ALA A 256 -16.86 6.41 -16.14
CA ALA A 256 -16.92 4.97 -15.85
C ALA A 256 -17.79 4.64 -14.61
N GLY A 257 -18.39 5.63 -13.95
CA GLY A 257 -19.31 5.42 -12.83
C GLY A 257 -18.65 5.45 -11.45
N VAL A 258 -17.35 5.76 -11.35
CA VAL A 258 -16.68 5.93 -10.07
C VAL A 258 -17.06 7.30 -9.48
N GLY A 259 -17.82 7.28 -8.38
CA GLY A 259 -18.34 8.50 -7.76
C GLY A 259 -17.24 9.42 -7.23
N LYS A 260 -17.41 10.75 -7.38
CA LYS A 260 -16.44 11.76 -6.89
C LYS A 260 -16.08 11.60 -5.41
N GLY A 261 -17.05 11.21 -4.57
CA GLY A 261 -16.83 10.93 -3.15
C GLY A 261 -15.86 9.77 -2.94
N LEU A 262 -16.04 8.68 -3.70
CA LEU A 262 -15.19 7.51 -3.65
C LEU A 262 -13.77 7.82 -4.16
N ILE A 263 -13.64 8.60 -5.25
CA ILE A 263 -12.34 9.08 -5.74
C ILE A 263 -11.60 9.85 -4.64
N LYS A 264 -12.30 10.77 -3.95
CA LYS A 264 -11.71 11.57 -2.86
C LYS A 264 -11.28 10.71 -1.67
N GLU A 265 -12.09 9.72 -1.30
CA GLU A 265 -11.75 8.77 -0.24
C GLU A 265 -10.53 7.93 -0.62
N TRP A 266 -10.53 7.37 -1.82
CA TRP A 266 -9.46 6.51 -2.34
C TRP A 266 -8.13 7.25 -2.52
N SER A 267 -8.15 8.57 -2.73
CA SER A 267 -6.94 9.41 -2.74
C SER A 267 -6.16 9.40 -1.41
N LEU A 268 -6.73 8.86 -0.33
CA LEU A 268 -6.06 8.68 0.97
C LEU A 268 -5.53 7.25 1.19
N ASP A 269 -5.55 6.43 0.15
CA ASP A 269 -5.13 5.02 0.16
C ASP A 269 -5.82 4.14 1.23
N PRO A 270 -7.17 4.11 1.28
CA PRO A 270 -7.88 3.20 2.16
C PRO A 270 -7.69 1.73 1.76
N GLN A 271 -7.99 0.85 2.72
CA GLN A 271 -8.19 -0.57 2.42
C GLN A 271 -9.55 -0.75 1.74
N VAL A 272 -9.57 -1.26 0.53
CA VAL A 272 -10.79 -1.63 -0.21
C VAL A 272 -11.02 -3.14 -0.12
N THR A 273 -12.29 -3.57 -0.21
CA THR A 273 -12.66 -4.98 -0.27
C THR A 273 -13.43 -5.24 -1.55
N PHE A 274 -12.98 -6.19 -2.37
CA PHE A 274 -13.55 -6.46 -3.68
C PHE A 274 -13.36 -7.92 -4.11
N GLY A 275 -14.08 -8.33 -5.15
CA GLY A 275 -14.03 -9.68 -5.71
C GLY A 275 -15.07 -10.63 -5.09
N ALA A 276 -15.46 -11.66 -5.84
CA ALA A 276 -16.43 -12.67 -5.39
C ALA A 276 -15.90 -13.48 -4.19
N LEU A 277 -14.58 -13.72 -4.17
CA LEU A 277 -13.85 -14.08 -2.97
C LEU A 277 -13.24 -12.79 -2.41
N PRO A 278 -13.71 -12.28 -1.27
CA PRO A 278 -13.33 -10.96 -0.79
C PRO A 278 -11.83 -10.84 -0.55
N ILE A 279 -11.18 -9.96 -1.30
CA ILE A 279 -9.79 -9.55 -1.10
C ILE A 279 -9.80 -8.18 -0.44
N LYS A 280 -9.06 -8.02 0.66
CA LYS A 280 -8.88 -6.73 1.34
C LYS A 280 -7.44 -6.25 1.17
N LYS A 281 -7.25 -5.13 0.46
CA LYS A 281 -5.92 -4.55 0.17
C LYS A 281 -6.00 -3.03 0.06
N SER A 282 -4.86 -2.33 0.13
CA SER A 282 -4.77 -0.91 -0.22
C SER A 282 -5.21 -0.70 -1.67
N ILE A 283 -5.92 0.41 -1.94
CA ILE A 283 -6.34 0.75 -3.30
C ILE A 283 -5.13 1.12 -4.17
N PHE A 284 -4.12 1.81 -3.64
CA PHE A 284 -2.90 2.10 -4.39
C PHE A 284 -2.14 0.82 -4.75
N ASP A 285 -1.90 -0.06 -3.78
CA ASP A 285 -1.26 -1.35 -4.01
C ASP A 285 -2.06 -2.26 -4.99
N THR A 286 -3.36 -2.01 -5.17
CA THR A 286 -4.20 -2.78 -6.10
C THR A 286 -4.11 -2.26 -7.54
N LEU A 287 -3.83 -0.97 -7.70
CA LEU A 287 -3.79 -0.27 -9.00
C LEU A 287 -2.36 -0.03 -9.49
N GLU A 288 -1.36 -0.37 -8.69
CA GLU A 288 0.06 -0.24 -9.00
C GLU A 288 0.42 -0.82 -10.38
N ASP A 289 1.23 -0.09 -11.14
CA ASP A 289 1.80 -0.49 -12.44
C ASP A 289 0.77 -0.79 -13.54
N THR A 290 -0.49 -0.38 -13.34
CA THR A 290 -1.53 -0.49 -14.36
C THR A 290 -1.51 0.67 -15.35
N ASP A 291 -1.81 0.39 -16.62
CA ASP A 291 -2.05 1.44 -17.62
C ASP A 291 -3.44 2.07 -17.46
N THR A 292 -3.63 3.27 -18.01
CA THR A 292 -4.84 4.08 -17.85
C THR A 292 -6.16 3.32 -18.08
N ASP A 293 -6.25 2.50 -19.13
CA ASP A 293 -7.47 1.75 -19.46
C ASP A 293 -7.75 0.62 -18.46
N TYR A 294 -6.74 -0.19 -18.13
CA TYR A 294 -6.88 -1.25 -17.13
C TYR A 294 -7.14 -0.69 -15.73
N CYS A 295 -6.48 0.42 -15.36
CA CYS A 295 -6.70 1.12 -14.11
C CYS A 295 -8.15 1.58 -13.96
N VAL A 296 -8.75 2.13 -15.02
CA VAL A 296 -10.18 2.53 -15.03
C VAL A 296 -11.08 1.31 -14.84
N ALA A 297 -10.81 0.21 -15.56
CA ALA A 297 -11.60 -1.02 -15.44
C ALA A 297 -11.55 -1.60 -14.01
N LEU A 298 -10.36 -1.62 -13.38
CA LEU A 298 -10.20 -2.04 -11.99
C LEU A 298 -10.92 -1.10 -11.04
N CYS A 299 -10.78 0.23 -11.19
CA CYS A 299 -11.51 1.19 -10.38
C CYS A 299 -13.03 0.98 -10.47
N GLN A 300 -13.55 0.73 -11.68
CA GLN A 300 -14.97 0.48 -11.89
C GLN A 300 -15.43 -0.83 -11.22
N MET A 301 -14.65 -1.90 -11.36
CA MET A 301 -14.93 -3.18 -10.69
C MET A 301 -14.91 -3.03 -9.17
N ILE A 302 -13.89 -2.39 -8.60
CA ILE A 302 -13.80 -2.19 -7.14
C ILE A 302 -14.95 -1.31 -6.66
N ALA A 303 -15.33 -0.29 -7.43
CA ALA A 303 -16.45 0.59 -7.09
C ALA A 303 -17.80 -0.15 -7.05
N SER A 304 -17.99 -1.19 -7.87
CA SER A 304 -19.23 -1.98 -7.81
C SER A 304 -19.37 -2.75 -6.48
N PHE A 305 -18.25 -3.18 -5.88
CA PHE A 305 -18.27 -3.79 -4.55
C PHE A 305 -18.44 -2.77 -3.42
N ALA A 306 -18.06 -1.50 -3.64
CA ALA A 306 -18.25 -0.43 -2.67
C ALA A 306 -19.72 0.05 -2.60
N THR A 307 -20.42 0.07 -3.74
CA THR A 307 -21.85 0.38 -3.80
C THR A 307 -22.73 -0.81 -3.41
N GLU A 308 -22.21 -2.03 -3.53
CA GLU A 308 -22.78 -3.26 -2.99
C GLU A 308 -22.43 -3.51 -1.51
N GLN A 309 -22.14 -2.47 -0.72
CA GLN A 309 -22.27 -2.66 0.73
C GLN A 309 -23.69 -3.15 1.02
N PRO A 310 -23.83 -4.33 1.64
CA PRO A 310 -25.10 -4.99 1.71
C PRO A 310 -26.02 -4.12 2.55
N ALA A 311 -27.16 -3.74 1.99
CA ALA A 311 -28.37 -3.77 2.79
C ALA A 311 -28.30 -5.08 3.59
N LYS A 312 -28.26 -4.98 4.92
CA LYS A 312 -28.24 -6.12 5.87
C LYS A 312 -29.27 -7.20 5.47
N SER A 313 -29.04 -8.09 4.51
CA SER A 313 -30.03 -9.14 4.19
C SER A 313 -29.63 -10.30 3.26
N LYS A 314 -28.49 -10.34 2.57
CA LYS A 314 -28.19 -11.51 1.68
C LYS A 314 -27.28 -12.59 2.28
N SER A 315 -26.18 -12.26 2.99
CA SER A 315 -25.34 -13.31 3.59
C SER A 315 -26.07 -14.02 4.75
N SER A 316 -26.79 -13.28 5.60
CA SER A 316 -27.52 -13.92 6.71
C SER A 316 -28.71 -14.77 6.27
N ALA A 317 -29.32 -14.49 5.11
CA ALA A 317 -30.37 -15.33 4.54
C ALA A 317 -29.78 -16.64 4.01
N MET A 318 -28.65 -16.56 3.30
CA MET A 318 -27.97 -17.73 2.75
C MET A 318 -27.33 -18.60 3.85
N GLU A 319 -26.77 -17.98 4.89
CA GLU A 319 -26.24 -18.67 6.09
C GLU A 319 -27.36 -19.41 6.84
N LYS A 320 -28.53 -18.78 7.02
CA LYS A 320 -29.71 -19.43 7.61
C LYS A 320 -30.25 -20.58 6.76
N GLU A 321 -30.22 -20.44 5.45
CA GLU A 321 -30.67 -21.49 4.53
C GLU A 321 -29.69 -22.67 4.53
N VAL A 322 -28.38 -22.42 4.61
CA VAL A 322 -27.36 -23.45 4.77
C VAL A 322 -27.48 -24.17 6.12
N GLU A 323 -27.75 -23.48 7.23
CA GLU A 323 -28.02 -24.13 8.51
C GLU A 323 -29.28 -25.01 8.46
N LYS A 324 -30.36 -24.52 7.84
CA LYS A 324 -31.59 -25.28 7.67
C LYS A 324 -31.35 -26.55 6.84
N LEU A 325 -30.65 -26.45 5.72
CA LEU A 325 -30.33 -27.60 4.86
C LEU A 325 -29.41 -28.60 5.58
N LYS A 326 -28.45 -28.14 6.38
CA LYS A 326 -27.61 -29.02 7.21
C LYS A 326 -28.42 -29.78 8.26
N ALA A 327 -29.36 -29.11 8.92
CA ALA A 327 -30.24 -29.74 9.89
C ALA A 327 -31.18 -30.78 9.24
N GLU A 328 -31.69 -30.47 8.05
CA GLU A 328 -32.53 -31.38 7.28
C GLU A 328 -31.75 -32.63 6.81
N VAL A 329 -30.53 -32.44 6.28
CA VAL A 329 -29.63 -33.56 5.92
C VAL A 329 -29.31 -34.43 7.14
N ALA A 330 -29.04 -33.82 8.31
CA ALA A 330 -28.78 -34.55 9.54
C ALA A 330 -29.97 -35.43 9.98
N ALA A 331 -31.21 -34.93 9.82
CA ALA A 331 -32.41 -35.69 10.14
C ALA A 331 -32.57 -36.96 9.30
N TYR A 332 -32.01 -37.00 8.09
CA TYR A 332 -32.04 -38.17 7.20
C TYR A 332 -30.81 -39.07 7.31
N GLN A 333 -29.79 -38.73 8.11
CA GLN A 333 -28.56 -39.53 8.20
C GLN A 333 -28.81 -40.95 8.74
N GLU A 334 -29.64 -41.10 9.77
CA GLU A 334 -29.95 -42.42 10.33
C GLU A 334 -30.82 -43.25 9.37
N LEU A 335 -31.70 -42.61 8.61
CA LEU A 335 -32.48 -43.28 7.57
C LEU A 335 -31.58 -43.76 6.42
N ALA A 336 -30.61 -42.93 6.00
CA ALA A 336 -29.63 -43.31 4.97
C ALA A 336 -28.79 -44.52 5.41
N LYS A 337 -28.31 -44.54 6.67
CA LYS A 337 -27.59 -45.70 7.24
C LYS A 337 -28.46 -46.95 7.30
N ALA A 338 -29.73 -46.82 7.68
CA ALA A 338 -30.66 -47.95 7.72
C ALA A 338 -30.93 -48.52 6.33
N VAL A 339 -31.11 -47.67 5.31
CA VAL A 339 -31.26 -48.09 3.92
C VAL A 339 -29.99 -48.80 3.42
N GLU A 340 -28.82 -48.25 3.71
CA GLU A 340 -27.53 -48.86 3.36
C GLU A 340 -27.36 -50.24 4.02
N ALA A 341 -27.74 -50.37 5.30
CA ALA A 341 -27.71 -51.66 6.01
C ALA A 341 -28.66 -52.70 5.39
N ILE A 342 -29.85 -52.28 4.92
CA ILE A 342 -30.79 -53.15 4.21
C ILE A 342 -30.24 -53.54 2.84
N GLN A 343 -29.67 -52.60 2.09
CA GLN A 343 -29.07 -52.86 0.78
C GLN A 343 -27.89 -53.84 0.88
N ASN A 344 -27.10 -53.73 1.95
CA ASN A 344 -25.97 -54.61 2.22
C ASN A 344 -26.35 -55.91 2.94
N TYR A 345 -27.63 -56.13 3.28
CA TYR A 345 -28.08 -57.33 3.95
C TYR A 345 -28.00 -58.55 3.02
N VAL A 346 -27.19 -59.53 3.40
CA VAL A 346 -27.13 -60.83 2.75
C VAL A 346 -27.92 -61.84 3.59
N PRO A 347 -29.00 -62.45 3.06
CA PRO A 347 -29.77 -63.44 3.80
C PRO A 347 -28.91 -64.65 4.20
N TYR A 348 -29.08 -65.10 5.44
CA TYR A 348 -28.32 -66.20 6.06
C TYR A 348 -28.30 -67.50 5.23
N ALA A 349 -29.36 -67.79 4.48
CA ALA A 349 -29.44 -68.95 3.58
C ALA A 349 -28.39 -68.96 2.45
N LYS A 350 -27.81 -67.80 2.09
CA LYS A 350 -26.70 -67.69 1.12
C LYS A 350 -25.31 -67.85 1.77
N GLN A 351 -25.19 -67.66 3.09
CA GLN A 351 -23.91 -67.80 3.80
C GLN A 351 -23.53 -69.28 4.07
N GLN A 352 -24.53 -70.17 4.19
CA GLN A 352 -24.28 -71.60 4.49
C GLN A 352 -23.89 -72.47 3.27
N LYS A 353 -23.93 -71.94 2.04
CA LYS A 353 -23.55 -72.71 0.83
C LYS A 353 -22.04 -72.70 0.52
N ALA A 354 -21.22 -72.03 1.32
CA ALA A 354 -19.78 -71.90 1.09
C ALA A 354 -18.96 -72.67 2.14
N THR A 355 -19.01 -74.00 2.13
CA THR A 355 -17.91 -74.82 2.70
C THR A 355 -17.87 -76.21 2.04
N PRO A 356 -16.96 -76.47 1.08
CA PRO A 356 -16.62 -77.83 0.68
C PRO A 356 -15.68 -78.46 1.71
N LYS A 357 -15.94 -79.73 2.07
CA LYS A 357 -15.09 -80.58 2.91
C LYS A 357 -13.69 -80.73 2.30
N ALA A 358 -12.66 -80.54 3.13
CA ALA A 358 -11.30 -80.92 2.82
C ALA A 358 -11.15 -82.46 2.94
N GLU A 359 -10.67 -83.11 1.87
CA GLU A 359 -10.17 -84.49 1.90
C GLU A 359 -8.75 -84.52 2.44
N ALA A 360 -8.48 -85.43 3.36
CA ALA A 360 -7.13 -85.81 3.78
C ALA A 360 -7.01 -87.35 3.72
N LYS A 361 -6.21 -87.78 2.74
CA LYS A 361 -5.66 -89.13 2.46
C LYS A 361 -6.58 -90.20 1.91
#